data_AF-A0A2T3NP27-F1
#
_entry.id   AF-A0A2T3NP27-F1
#
_cell.length_a   1.000
_cell.length_b   1.000
_cell.length_c   1.000
_cell.angle_alpha   90.00
_cell.angle_beta   90.00
_cell.angle_gamma   90.00
#
_symmetry.space_group_name_H-M   'P 1'
#
loop_
_entity.id
_entity.type
_entity.pdbx_description
1 polymer ?
#
loop_
_entity_poly.entity_id
_entity_poly.type
_entity_poly.pdbx_seq_one_letter_code
_entity_poly.pdbx_strand_id
1 'polypeptide(L)'
;MKTKGYIHHFITAFVLMCATAVAAKGFILPEHTGLLLTDTGIIPAMYVEPMAFALPLALGVSALLAFFGITTLLPVVVSFGLYIALSGLALYQGLHFDCGCYMPGSIQSDVYSTLEPQFLIKSLILMVSAALYYYNNTAPHQPVAPSV
;
A
#
# COMPACT_ATOMS: atom_id res chain seq x y z
N MET A 1 28.19 17.92 0.70
CA MET A 1 27.21 16.92 0.22
C MET A 1 26.65 16.08 1.38
N LYS A 2 25.95 16.71 2.34
CA LYS A 2 25.36 16.05 3.53
C LYS A 2 23.83 15.93 3.47
N THR A 3 23.21 16.62 2.51
CA THR A 3 21.76 16.67 2.26
C THR A 3 21.20 15.39 1.62
N LYS A 4 22.05 14.63 0.92
CA LYS A 4 21.63 13.43 0.17
C LYS A 4 21.09 12.32 1.09
N GLY A 5 21.68 12.15 2.27
CA GLY A 5 21.22 11.17 3.27
C GLY A 5 19.96 11.60 4.01
N TYR A 6 19.82 12.89 4.32
CA TYR A 6 18.66 13.41 5.04
C TYR A 6 17.38 13.33 4.20
N ILE A 7 17.45 13.71 2.92
CA ILE A 7 16.31 13.63 2.00
C ILE A 7 15.89 12.16 1.81
N HIS A 8 16.86 11.25 1.63
CA HIS A 8 16.56 9.83 1.49
C HIS A 8 15.85 9.27 2.73
N HIS A 9 16.39 9.54 3.93
CA HIS A 9 15.75 9.10 5.18
C HIS A 9 14.35 9.69 5.36
N PHE A 10 14.17 10.98 5.06
CA PHE A 10 12.87 11.64 5.14
C PHE A 10 11.84 10.97 4.23
N ILE A 11 12.18 10.69 2.96
CA ILE A 11 11.25 10.06 2.01
C ILE A 11 10.97 8.61 2.44
N THR A 12 11.97 7.84 2.88
CA THR A 12 11.74 6.47 3.36
C THR A 12 10.85 6.43 4.61
N ALA A 13 11.03 7.35 5.55
CA ALA A 13 10.18 7.45 6.73
C ALA A 13 8.75 7.85 6.37
N PHE A 14 8.57 8.76 5.41
CA PHE A 14 7.27 9.14 4.88
C PHE A 14 6.54 7.95 4.23
N VAL A 15 7.22 7.19 3.38
CA VAL A 15 6.65 5.97 2.75
C VAL A 15 6.25 4.94 3.80
N LEU A 16 7.11 4.68 4.80
CA LEU A 16 6.79 3.74 5.87
C LEU A 16 5.61 4.23 6.71
N MET A 17 5.53 5.53 7.01
CA MET A 17 4.37 6.11 7.71
C MET A 17 3.08 5.93 6.90
N CYS A 18 3.11 6.16 5.59
CA CYS A 18 1.94 5.93 4.74
C CYS A 18 1.55 4.45 4.70
N ALA A 19 2.52 3.55 4.58
CA ALA A 19 2.27 2.10 4.57
C ALA A 19 1.66 1.62 5.89
N THR A 20 2.17 2.10 7.04
CA THR A 20 1.61 1.76 8.36
C THR A 20 0.25 2.39 8.57
N ALA A 21 -0.02 3.61 8.10
CA ALA A 21 -1.33 4.24 8.17
C ALA A 21 -2.37 3.45 7.34
N VAL A 22 -1.99 2.98 6.14
CA VAL A 22 -2.86 2.14 5.31
C VAL A 22 -3.11 0.78 5.96
N ALA A 23 -2.07 0.14 6.50
CA ALA A 23 -2.22 -1.12 7.24
C ALA A 23 -3.12 -0.96 8.46
N ALA A 24 -2.94 0.11 9.24
CA ALA A 24 -3.76 0.42 10.41
C ALA A 24 -5.22 0.65 10.01
N LYS A 25 -5.49 1.43 8.96
CA LYS A 25 -6.85 1.61 8.44
C LYS A 25 -7.49 0.27 8.04
N GLY A 26 -6.76 -0.57 7.31
CA GLY A 26 -7.25 -1.89 6.89
C GLY A 26 -7.48 -2.85 8.05
N PHE A 27 -6.71 -2.73 9.13
CA PHE A 27 -6.89 -3.53 10.35
C PHE A 27 -8.06 -3.06 11.21
N ILE A 28 -8.26 -1.75 11.33
CA ILE A 28 -9.35 -1.15 12.13
C ILE A 28 -10.69 -1.30 11.41
N LEU A 29 -10.71 -1.19 10.08
CA LEU A 29 -11.92 -1.28 9.25
C LEU A 29 -11.79 -2.39 8.20
N PRO A 30 -11.72 -3.67 8.60
CA PRO A 30 -11.53 -4.79 7.68
C PRO A 30 -12.73 -4.97 6.74
N GLU A 31 -13.90 -4.50 7.13
CA GLU A 31 -15.13 -4.49 6.33
C GLU A 31 -14.99 -3.76 4.99
N HIS A 32 -14.19 -2.68 4.91
CA HIS A 32 -13.94 -1.97 3.65
C HIS A 32 -13.16 -2.85 2.66
N THR A 33 -12.17 -3.59 3.16
CA THR A 33 -11.36 -4.50 2.34
C THR A 33 -12.14 -5.77 2.00
N GLY A 34 -12.94 -6.29 2.94
CA GLY A 34 -13.82 -7.44 2.72
C GLY A 34 -14.89 -7.18 1.66
N LEU A 35 -15.46 -5.97 1.64
CA LEU A 35 -16.42 -5.55 0.62
C LEU A 35 -15.79 -5.59 -0.78
N LEU A 36 -14.59 -5.02 -0.93
CA LEU A 36 -13.84 -5.07 -2.19
C LEU A 36 -13.50 -6.52 -2.60
N LEU A 37 -13.09 -7.37 -1.66
CA LEU A 37 -12.81 -8.79 -1.92
C LEU A 37 -14.04 -9.56 -2.39
N THR A 38 -15.19 -9.29 -1.78
CA THR A 38 -16.47 -9.94 -2.12
C THR A 38 -16.93 -9.53 -3.51
N ASP A 39 -16.94 -8.22 -3.78
CA ASP A 39 -17.52 -7.71 -5.03
C ASP A 39 -16.57 -7.91 -6.22
N THR A 40 -15.25 -7.97 -5.99
CA THR A 40 -14.29 -8.30 -7.05
C THR A 40 -14.31 -9.77 -7.46
N GLY A 41 -14.78 -10.67 -6.59
CA GLY A 41 -14.88 -12.10 -6.88
C GLY A 41 -13.54 -12.81 -7.10
N ILE A 42 -12.40 -12.21 -6.71
CA ILE A 42 -11.07 -12.84 -6.86
C ILE A 42 -10.98 -14.14 -6.05
N ILE A 43 -11.60 -14.16 -4.87
CA ILE A 43 -11.54 -15.27 -3.93
C ILE A 43 -12.94 -15.78 -3.57
N PRO A 44 -13.08 -17.06 -3.20
CA PRO A 44 -14.32 -17.60 -2.69
C PRO A 44 -14.79 -16.87 -1.43
N ALA A 45 -16.11 -16.73 -1.26
CA ALA A 45 -16.73 -16.03 -0.12
C ALA A 45 -16.23 -16.53 1.26
N MET A 46 -15.94 -17.84 1.37
CA MET A 46 -15.39 -18.46 2.59
C MET A 46 -14.01 -17.94 3.02
N TYR A 47 -13.25 -17.31 2.11
CA TYR A 47 -11.92 -16.78 2.39
C TYR A 47 -11.86 -15.25 2.45
N VAL A 48 -13.01 -14.56 2.29
CA VAL A 48 -13.04 -13.09 2.28
C VAL A 48 -12.56 -12.50 3.60
N GLU A 49 -13.14 -12.92 4.71
CA GLU A 49 -12.79 -12.41 6.05
C GLU A 49 -11.31 -12.64 6.42
N PRO A 50 -10.75 -13.86 6.30
CA PRO A 50 -9.34 -14.07 6.64
C PRO A 50 -8.41 -13.28 5.71
N MET A 51 -8.74 -13.14 4.43
CA MET A 51 -7.91 -12.38 3.49
C MET A 51 -8.01 -10.86 3.70
N ALA A 52 -9.20 -10.36 4.08
CA ALA A 52 -9.40 -8.95 4.43
C ALA A 52 -8.52 -8.53 5.60
N PHE A 53 -8.23 -9.45 6.52
CA PHE A 53 -7.29 -9.24 7.62
C PHE A 53 -5.83 -9.50 7.23
N ALA A 54 -5.56 -10.57 6.47
CA ALA A 54 -4.21 -10.98 6.11
C ALA A 54 -3.47 -9.96 5.23
N LEU A 55 -4.16 -9.31 4.29
CA LEU A 55 -3.58 -8.29 3.41
C LEU A 55 -2.99 -7.09 4.19
N PRO A 56 -3.78 -6.36 5.01
CA PRO A 56 -3.25 -5.24 5.79
C PRO A 56 -2.24 -5.69 6.85
N LEU A 57 -2.38 -6.90 7.40
CA LEU A 57 -1.39 -7.47 8.32
C LEU A 57 -0.04 -7.71 7.62
N ALA A 58 -0.02 -8.32 6.44
CA ALA A 58 1.20 -8.55 5.68
C ALA A 58 1.90 -7.22 5.33
N LEU A 59 1.13 -6.20 4.94
CA LEU A 59 1.65 -4.85 4.72
C LEU A 59 2.25 -4.27 6.01
N GLY A 60 1.53 -4.34 7.13
CA GLY A 60 1.98 -3.83 8.43
C GLY A 60 3.26 -4.51 8.92
N VAL A 61 3.33 -5.84 8.83
CA VAL A 61 4.52 -6.63 9.18
C VAL A 61 5.68 -6.24 8.27
N SER A 62 5.48 -6.18 6.94
CA SER A 62 6.56 -5.77 6.03
C SER A 62 7.10 -4.37 6.31
N ALA A 63 6.21 -3.41 6.61
CA ALA A 63 6.60 -2.04 6.96
C ALA A 63 7.38 -1.99 8.28
N LEU A 64 6.98 -2.81 9.27
CA LEU A 64 7.63 -2.90 10.57
C LEU A 64 9.02 -3.53 10.47
N LEU A 65 9.19 -4.61 9.71
CA LEU A 65 10.50 -5.20 9.44
C LEU A 65 11.43 -4.24 8.70
N ALA A 66 10.91 -3.48 7.73
CA ALA A 66 11.67 -2.46 7.03
C ALA A 66 12.06 -1.29 7.96
N PHE A 67 11.18 -0.92 8.90
CA PHE A 67 11.46 0.12 9.90
C PHE A 67 12.61 -0.27 10.85
N PHE A 68 12.66 -1.53 11.28
CA PHE A 68 13.77 -2.06 12.09
C PHE A 68 15.05 -2.33 11.28
N GLY A 69 15.04 -2.11 9.96
CA GLY A 69 16.18 -2.39 9.08
C GLY A 69 16.50 -3.89 8.93
N ILE A 70 15.56 -4.76 9.28
CA ILE A 70 15.71 -6.24 9.17
C ILE A 70 15.56 -6.67 7.71
N THR A 71 14.70 -5.99 6.95
CA THR A 71 14.45 -6.27 5.52
C THR A 71 14.67 -5.02 4.67
N THR A 72 14.86 -5.22 3.37
CA THR A 72 14.84 -4.10 2.40
C THR A 72 13.43 -3.55 2.21
N LEU A 73 13.28 -2.49 1.41
CA LEU A 73 11.98 -1.91 1.02
C LEU A 73 11.16 -2.80 0.08
N LEU A 74 11.77 -3.80 -0.56
CA LEU A 74 11.11 -4.67 -1.54
C LEU A 74 9.81 -5.33 -1.03
N PRO A 75 9.78 -6.02 0.13
CA PRO A 75 8.55 -6.63 0.65
C PRO A 75 7.44 -5.61 0.90
N VAL A 76 7.78 -4.37 1.30
CA VAL A 76 6.81 -3.28 1.49
C VAL A 76 6.21 -2.88 0.16
N VAL A 77 7.04 -2.69 -0.87
CA VAL A 77 6.56 -2.30 -2.22
C VAL A 77 5.66 -3.40 -2.79
N VAL A 78 6.03 -4.67 -2.63
CA VAL A 78 5.24 -5.80 -3.13
C VAL A 78 3.90 -5.93 -2.40
N SER A 79 3.89 -5.90 -1.06
CA SER A 79 2.67 -6.00 -0.26
C SER A 79 1.74 -4.81 -0.50
N PHE A 80 2.29 -3.60 -0.61
CA PHE A 80 1.54 -2.39 -0.92
C PHE A 80 0.96 -2.42 -2.33
N GLY A 81 1.73 -2.92 -3.30
CA GLY A 81 1.27 -3.15 -4.66
C GLY A 81 0.10 -4.13 -4.73
N LEU A 82 0.16 -5.25 -4.00
CA LEU A 82 -0.94 -6.21 -3.92
C LEU A 82 -2.21 -5.57 -3.33
N TYR A 83 -2.05 -4.79 -2.26
CA TYR A 83 -3.15 -4.08 -1.61
C TYR A 83 -3.83 -3.09 -2.55
N ILE A 84 -3.05 -2.36 -3.36
CA ILE A 84 -3.56 -1.39 -4.33
C ILE A 84 -4.18 -2.10 -5.55
N ALA A 85 -3.62 -3.22 -5.99
CA ALA A 85 -4.11 -3.98 -7.14
C ALA A 85 -5.57 -4.40 -6.96
N LEU A 86 -5.97 -4.75 -5.73
CA LEU A 86 -7.36 -5.02 -5.38
C LEU A 86 -8.28 -3.80 -5.66
N SER A 87 -7.89 -2.61 -5.19
CA SER A 87 -8.65 -1.38 -5.45
C SER A 87 -8.67 -1.04 -6.95
N GLY A 88 -7.57 -1.31 -7.66
CA GLY A 88 -7.49 -1.14 -9.11
C GLY A 88 -8.43 -2.08 -9.87
N LEU A 89 -8.59 -3.33 -9.42
CA LEU A 89 -9.54 -4.27 -10.01
C LEU A 89 -10.99 -3.83 -9.79
N ALA A 90 -11.32 -3.36 -8.60
CA ALA A 90 -12.64 -2.81 -8.31
C ALA A 90 -12.96 -1.59 -9.20
N LEU A 91 -11.98 -0.72 -9.45
CA LEU A 91 -12.11 0.39 -10.40
C LEU A 91 -12.30 -0.11 -11.83
N TYR A 92 -11.55 -1.13 -12.25
CA TYR A 92 -11.69 -1.73 -13.58
C TYR A 92 -13.09 -2.32 -13.82
N GLN A 93 -13.71 -2.87 -12.77
CA GLN A 93 -15.09 -3.37 -12.81
C GLN A 93 -16.13 -2.25 -12.76
N GLY A 94 -15.73 -0.99 -12.58
CA GLY A 94 -16.62 0.16 -12.58
C GLY A 94 -17.37 0.41 -11.26
N LEU A 95 -16.96 -0.22 -10.15
CA LEU A 95 -17.64 -0.10 -8.84
C LEU A 95 -17.67 1.33 -8.29
N HIS A 96 -16.78 2.20 -8.76
CA HIS A 96 -16.73 3.61 -8.37
C HIS A 96 -17.93 4.43 -8.89
N PHE A 97 -18.58 4.01 -9.98
CA PHE A 97 -19.72 4.76 -10.53
C PHE A 97 -20.95 4.64 -9.64
N ASP A 98 -21.32 5.75 -9.00
CA ASP A 98 -22.58 5.83 -8.25
C ASP A 98 -23.74 6.14 -9.20
N CYS A 99 -24.44 5.08 -9.63
CA CYS A 99 -25.65 5.20 -10.45
C CYS A 99 -26.90 5.62 -9.64
N GLY A 100 -26.72 6.06 -8.39
CA GLY A 100 -27.80 6.24 -7.43
C GLY A 100 -28.24 4.93 -6.78
N CYS A 101 -27.43 3.86 -6.91
CA CYS A 101 -27.73 2.54 -6.35
C CYS A 101 -27.28 2.40 -4.90
N TYR A 102 -26.34 3.22 -4.43
CA TYR A 102 -25.84 3.13 -3.06
C TYR A 102 -26.69 3.95 -2.10
N MET A 103 -27.07 3.34 -0.98
CA MET A 103 -27.83 4.03 0.06
C MET A 103 -26.93 5.05 0.77
N PRO A 104 -27.34 6.33 0.93
CA PRO A 104 -26.52 7.32 1.63
C PRO A 104 -26.30 6.91 3.09
N GLY A 105 -25.04 6.94 3.53
CA GLY A 105 -24.62 6.50 4.87
C GLY A 105 -24.37 5.00 4.99
N SER A 106 -24.35 4.26 3.88
CA SER A 106 -23.92 2.86 3.84
C SER A 106 -22.41 2.75 3.66
N ILE A 107 -21.84 1.62 4.08
CA ILE A 107 -20.40 1.33 3.89
C ILE A 107 -20.04 1.33 2.40
N GLN A 108 -20.95 0.90 1.53
CA GLN A 108 -20.75 0.89 0.07
C GLN A 108 -20.60 2.32 -0.47
N SER A 109 -21.46 3.25 -0.06
CA SER A 109 -21.35 4.65 -0.51
C SER A 109 -20.02 5.28 -0.07
N ASP A 110 -19.54 4.98 1.14
CA ASP A 110 -18.28 5.54 1.66
C ASP A 110 -17.05 4.94 0.98
N VAL A 111 -17.06 3.62 0.71
CA VAL A 111 -15.97 2.92 0.01
C VAL A 111 -15.89 3.37 -1.44
N TYR A 112 -17.02 3.37 -2.16
CA TYR A 112 -17.03 3.56 -3.60
C TYR A 112 -16.91 5.01 -4.03
N SER A 113 -17.47 5.96 -3.28
CA SER A 113 -17.28 7.39 -3.55
C SER A 113 -15.82 7.83 -3.44
N THR A 114 -15.06 7.20 -2.53
CA THR A 114 -13.65 7.56 -2.27
C THR A 114 -12.65 6.62 -2.94
N LEU A 115 -13.10 5.63 -3.73
CA LEU A 115 -12.26 4.58 -4.28
C LEU A 115 -11.21 5.11 -5.25
N GLU A 116 -11.64 5.89 -6.25
CA GLU A 116 -10.76 6.48 -7.27
C GLU A 116 -9.71 7.44 -6.69
N PRO A 117 -10.06 8.47 -5.89
CA PRO A 117 -9.05 9.35 -5.32
C PRO A 117 -8.09 8.61 -4.38
N GLN A 118 -8.59 7.64 -3.59
CA GLN A 118 -7.70 6.84 -2.74
C GLN A 118 -6.74 5.97 -3.55
N PHE A 119 -7.19 5.40 -4.68
CA PHE A 119 -6.32 4.61 -5.55
C PHE A 119 -5.21 5.46 -6.17
N LEU A 120 -5.53 6.68 -6.64
CA LEU A 120 -4.52 7.60 -7.19
C LEU A 120 -3.48 8.01 -6.14
N ILE A 121 -3.90 8.34 -4.92
CA ILE A 121 -2.97 8.70 -3.84
C ILE A 121 -2.07 7.52 -3.47
N LYS A 122 -2.65 6.31 -3.31
CA LYS A 122 -1.88 5.11 -2.94
C LYS A 122 -0.92 4.70 -4.05
N SER A 123 -1.33 4.78 -5.32
CA SER A 123 -0.46 4.47 -6.47
C SER A 123 0.70 5.46 -6.61
N LEU A 124 0.49 6.74 -6.31
CA LEU A 124 1.58 7.73 -6.24
C LEU A 124 2.59 7.38 -5.15
N ILE A 125 2.13 7.00 -3.95
CA ILE A 125 3.00 6.55 -2.86
C ILE A 125 3.79 5.30 -3.27
N LEU A 126 3.13 4.34 -3.94
CA LEU A 126 3.78 3.13 -4.46
C LEU A 126 4.88 3.50 -5.48
N MET A 127 4.59 4.38 -6.43
CA MET A 127 5.56 4.85 -7.42
C MET A 127 6.79 5.48 -6.76
N VAL A 128 6.60 6.34 -5.75
CA VAL A 128 7.70 6.95 -4.99
C VAL A 128 8.51 5.88 -4.25
N SER A 129 7.85 4.92 -3.62
CA SER A 129 8.52 3.82 -2.91
C SER A 129 9.34 2.91 -3.83
N ALA A 130 8.81 2.60 -5.03
CA ALA A 130 9.50 1.81 -6.03
C ALA A 130 10.70 2.57 -6.64
N ALA A 131 10.53 3.87 -6.90
CA ALA A 131 11.62 4.73 -7.37
C ALA A 131 12.76 4.84 -6.34
N LEU A 132 12.43 4.96 -5.06
CA LEU A 132 13.42 4.92 -3.97
C LEU A 132 14.15 3.58 -3.91
N TYR A 133 13.42 2.47 -3.99
CA TYR A 133 14.02 1.14 -4.01
C TYR A 133 14.98 0.97 -5.19
N TYR A 134 14.55 1.38 -6.39
CA TYR A 134 15.38 1.33 -7.59
C TYR A 134 16.61 2.21 -7.44
N TYR A 135 16.47 3.44 -6.92
CA TYR A 135 17.59 4.33 -6.68
C TYR A 135 18.61 3.75 -5.70
N ASN A 136 18.14 3.16 -4.60
CA ASN A 136 19.02 2.58 -3.58
C ASN A 136 19.77 1.35 -4.12
N ASN A 137 19.14 0.56 -4.99
CA ASN A 137 19.74 -0.65 -5.54
C ASN A 137 20.62 -0.40 -6.78
N THR A 138 20.42 0.71 -7.50
CA THR A 138 21.22 1.08 -8.68
C THR A 138 22.29 2.13 -8.40
N ALA A 139 22.29 2.77 -7.22
CA ALA A 139 23.39 3.63 -6.80
C ALA A 139 24.68 2.79 -6.72
N PRO A 140 25.72 3.10 -7.54
CA PRO A 140 26.96 2.36 -7.50
C PRO A 140 27.51 2.44 -6.08
N HIS A 141 27.60 1.29 -5.41
CA HIS A 141 28.34 1.16 -4.17
C HIS A 141 29.79 1.50 -4.53
N GLN A 142 30.21 2.75 -4.33
CA GLN A 142 31.61 3.09 -4.50
C GLN A 142 32.37 2.28 -3.44
N PRO A 143 33.25 1.35 -3.84
CA PRO A 143 34.09 0.68 -2.88
C PRO A 143 34.89 1.77 -2.16
N VAL A 144 34.72 1.85 -0.84
CA VAL A 144 35.55 2.69 0.01
C VAL A 144 36.96 2.15 -0.16
N ALA A 145 37.78 2.86 -0.94
CA ALA A 145 39.19 2.54 -1.07
C ALA A 145 39.81 2.64 0.33
N PRO A 146 40.50 1.60 0.83
CA PRO A 146 41.17 1.69 2.11
C PRO A 146 42.25 2.77 2.00
N SER A 147 42.12 3.83 2.81
CA SER A 147 43.21 4.80 3.02
C SER A 147 44.31 4.09 3.80
N VAL A 148 45.42 3.82 3.13
CA VAL A 148 46.70 3.42 3.74
C VAL A 148 47.37 4.65 4.34
#